data_AF-A0A3E1YGQ6-F1
#
_entry.id   AF-A0A3E1YGQ6-F1
#
_cell.length_a   1.000
_cell.length_b   1.000
_cell.length_c   1.000
_cell.angle_alpha   90.00
_cell.angle_beta   90.00
_cell.angle_gamma   90.00
#
_symmetry.space_group_name_H-M   'P 1'
#
loop_
_entity.id
_entity.type
_entity.pdbx_description
1 polymer ?
#
loop_
_entity_poly.entity_id
_entity_poly.type
_entity_poly.pdbx_seq_one_letter_code
_entity_poly.pdbx_strand_id
1 'polypeptide(L)'
;MYTIINNRDWNAAEAEFEFIAQMGETPQDPRHHAEGNVAVHTQMVLHELEKSAKFKQLEPKDQTTIWAAALLHDIGKISTTITNDDGSISSPGHSRIGATMARQLMYRSGDIPFEQREEIVSLIRYHGLPLWVFEKPDPAKALIQASLEVNTQLLTLLARADVLGRWCEDMDVLLYRLDCFEELCKEQGCWGAPKSFQTPEAKLHYLTKENSAVDYVPFEQPTTHVIMMSGLPGAGKDFFIKKMKDWPVISLDQIRRDWKIDPTDKSGNGKVVQEAKEIARQYLRKQQSFIWNATNVTRQMRTQLIELFMTYDAFVEIVYVETPYRQLISQNKSRAEAVPLAVVERLTDKLEVPVAWEAHKITYIV
;
A
#
# COMPACT_ATOMS: atom_id res chain seq x y z
N MET A 1 1.20 -23.22 7.29
CA MET A 1 1.28 -21.83 7.79
C MET A 1 2.17 -21.11 6.79
N TYR A 2 1.69 -20.06 6.13
CA TYR A 2 2.46 -19.35 5.12
C TYR A 2 3.49 -18.49 5.84
N THR A 3 4.77 -18.68 5.52
CA THR A 3 5.85 -17.99 6.22
C THR A 3 6.81 -17.39 5.22
N ILE A 4 7.16 -16.11 5.42
CA ILE A 4 8.21 -15.43 4.64
C ILE A 4 9.54 -16.17 4.81
N ILE A 5 9.76 -16.76 5.99
CA ILE A 5 10.93 -17.54 6.34
C ILE A 5 10.45 -18.84 7.00
N ASN A 6 10.80 -19.99 6.42
CA ASN A 6 10.35 -21.30 6.91
C ASN A 6 11.02 -21.69 8.23
N ASN A 7 12.21 -21.16 8.50
CA ASN A 7 12.95 -21.35 9.74
C ASN A 7 13.15 -20.00 10.46
N ARG A 8 12.59 -19.83 11.65
CA ARG A 8 12.73 -18.58 12.43
C ARG A 8 14.10 -18.42 13.09
N ASP A 9 15.01 -19.38 12.94
CA ASP A 9 16.41 -19.22 13.32
C ASP A 9 17.09 -18.16 12.45
N TRP A 10 17.65 -17.12 13.08
CA TRP A 10 18.22 -15.98 12.38
C TRP A 10 19.40 -16.36 11.48
N ASN A 11 20.28 -17.26 11.93
CA ASN A 11 21.45 -17.65 11.14
C ASN A 11 21.04 -18.43 9.88
N ALA A 12 20.06 -19.32 10.01
CA ALA A 12 19.50 -20.02 8.86
C ALA A 12 18.80 -19.05 7.88
N ALA A 13 18.06 -18.08 8.42
CA ALA A 13 17.40 -17.05 7.65
C ALA A 13 18.39 -16.17 6.88
N GLU A 14 19.46 -15.72 7.54
CA GLU A 14 20.54 -14.93 6.95
C GLU A 14 21.25 -15.66 5.81
N ALA A 15 21.44 -16.98 5.94
CA ALA A 15 22.03 -17.82 4.89
C ALA A 15 21.10 -18.02 3.68
N GLU A 16 19.78 -17.96 3.88
CA GLU A 16 18.77 -18.17 2.82
C GLU A 16 18.38 -16.86 2.11
N PHE A 17 18.32 -15.75 2.84
CA PHE A 17 17.75 -14.49 2.37
C PHE A 17 18.76 -13.34 2.40
N GLU A 18 19.18 -12.88 1.21
CA GLU A 18 20.16 -11.80 1.04
C GLU A 18 19.79 -10.51 1.77
N PHE A 19 18.49 -10.16 1.84
CA PHE A 19 18.06 -8.93 2.53
C PHE A 19 18.36 -8.95 4.03
N ILE A 20 18.45 -10.13 4.66
CA ILE A 20 18.76 -10.26 6.09
C ILE A 20 20.25 -9.99 6.32
N ALA A 21 21.12 -10.50 5.45
CA ALA A 21 22.55 -10.17 5.48
C ALA A 21 22.76 -8.65 5.27
N GLN A 22 22.02 -8.04 4.33
CA GLN A 22 22.06 -6.58 4.10
C GLN A 22 21.59 -5.76 5.31
N MET A 23 20.62 -6.25 6.11
CA MET A 23 20.26 -5.61 7.38
C MET A 23 21.43 -5.59 8.38
N GLY A 24 22.28 -6.63 8.37
CA GLY A 24 23.49 -6.69 9.20
C GLY A 24 24.56 -5.66 8.80
N GLU A 25 24.58 -5.28 7.53
CA GLU A 25 25.49 -4.26 7.00
C GLU A 25 24.95 -2.83 7.11
N THR A 26 23.66 -2.67 7.44
CA THR A 26 22.99 -1.36 7.48
C THR A 26 23.13 -0.71 8.87
N PRO A 27 23.98 0.33 9.03
CA PRO A 27 24.18 0.98 10.32
C PRO A 27 22.96 1.84 10.71
N GLN A 28 22.85 2.12 12.01
CA GLN A 28 21.84 3.03 12.56
C GLN A 28 22.49 4.08 13.46
N ASP A 29 21.79 5.18 13.74
CA ASP A 29 22.32 6.24 14.58
C ASP A 29 22.47 5.74 16.04
N PRO A 30 23.69 5.75 16.62
CA PRO A 30 23.93 5.25 17.97
C PRO A 30 23.15 5.97 19.07
N ARG A 31 22.63 7.19 18.82
CA ARG A 31 21.80 7.92 19.79
C ARG A 31 20.43 7.28 19.95
N HIS A 32 19.87 6.76 18.87
CA HIS A 32 18.53 6.17 18.83
C HIS A 32 18.55 4.64 18.85
N HIS A 33 19.67 4.06 18.40
CA HIS A 33 19.88 2.63 18.22
C HIS A 33 21.28 2.25 18.71
N ALA A 34 21.52 2.33 20.02
CA ALA A 34 22.82 1.98 20.61
C ALA A 34 23.16 0.48 20.47
N GLU A 35 22.17 -0.36 20.15
CA GLU A 35 22.34 -1.78 19.85
C GLU A 35 23.08 -2.07 18.53
N GLY A 36 23.16 -1.10 17.61
CA GLY A 36 23.93 -1.22 16.37
C GLY A 36 23.08 -1.25 15.11
N ASN A 37 23.28 -2.27 14.26
CA ASN A 37 22.70 -2.33 12.92
C ASN A 37 21.22 -2.76 12.91
N VAL A 38 20.60 -2.68 11.73
CA VAL A 38 19.18 -3.01 11.53
C VAL A 38 18.88 -4.47 11.88
N ALA A 39 19.80 -5.41 11.63
CA ALA A 39 19.61 -6.83 11.97
C ALA A 39 19.53 -7.08 13.48
N VAL A 40 20.42 -6.46 14.26
CA VAL A 40 20.42 -6.59 15.74
C VAL A 40 19.13 -6.00 16.30
N HIS A 41 18.76 -4.80 15.84
CA HIS A 41 17.51 -4.16 16.23
C HIS A 41 16.30 -5.04 15.91
N THR A 42 16.19 -5.54 14.68
CA THR A 42 15.06 -6.40 14.26
C THR A 42 14.93 -7.66 15.12
N GLN A 43 16.04 -8.29 15.51
CA GLN A 43 16.03 -9.44 16.42
C GLN A 43 15.50 -9.07 17.81
N MET A 44 15.89 -7.91 18.35
CA MET A 44 15.39 -7.41 19.63
C MET A 44 13.88 -7.10 19.57
N VAL A 45 13.40 -6.51 18.46
CA VAL A 45 11.97 -6.27 18.24
C VAL A 45 11.19 -7.58 18.19
N LEU A 46 11.68 -8.58 17.45
CA LEU A 46 11.06 -9.91 17.40
C LEU A 46 11.00 -10.57 18.79
N HIS A 47 12.09 -10.45 19.57
CA HIS A 47 12.13 -10.97 20.94
C HIS A 47 11.07 -10.34 21.84
N GLU A 48 10.97 -9.00 21.87
CA GLU A 48 9.99 -8.30 22.70
C GLU A 48 8.55 -8.55 22.22
N LEU A 49 8.35 -8.68 20.91
CA LEU A 49 7.06 -9.07 20.34
C LEU A 49 6.63 -10.47 20.82
N GLU A 50 7.49 -11.46 20.70
CA GLU A 50 7.19 -12.86 21.09
C GLU A 50 7.00 -13.03 22.61
N LYS A 51 7.66 -12.19 23.41
CA LYS A 51 7.48 -12.15 24.87
C LYS A 51 6.11 -11.61 25.28
N SER A 52 5.55 -10.69 24.51
CA SER A 52 4.30 -9.98 24.79
C SER A 52 3.12 -10.93 25.03
N ALA A 53 2.40 -10.72 26.13
CA ALA A 53 1.15 -11.43 26.41
C ALA A 53 0.07 -11.12 25.35
N LYS A 54 0.03 -9.89 24.84
CA LYS A 54 -0.92 -9.50 23.77
C LYS A 54 -0.67 -10.30 22.50
N PHE A 55 0.60 -10.47 22.10
CA PHE A 55 0.97 -11.30 20.94
C PHE A 55 0.52 -12.76 21.11
N LYS A 56 0.78 -13.35 22.28
CA LYS A 56 0.41 -14.75 22.58
C LYS A 56 -1.11 -15.00 22.55
N GLN A 57 -1.92 -13.96 22.76
CA GLN A 57 -3.38 -14.01 22.71
C GLN A 57 -3.96 -13.80 21.31
N LEU A 58 -3.16 -13.36 20.34
CA LEU A 58 -3.61 -13.20 18.96
C LEU A 58 -3.93 -14.54 18.32
N GLU A 59 -4.86 -14.53 17.37
CA GLU A 59 -5.11 -15.67 16.50
C GLU A 59 -3.87 -16.03 15.68
N PRO A 60 -3.66 -17.31 15.29
CA PRO A 60 -2.47 -17.74 14.56
C PRO A 60 -2.19 -16.96 13.27
N LYS A 61 -3.25 -16.50 12.58
CA LYS A 61 -3.14 -15.63 11.40
C LYS A 61 -2.46 -14.31 11.77
N ASP A 62 -2.95 -13.63 12.79
CA ASP A 62 -2.46 -12.32 13.23
C ASP A 62 -1.07 -12.41 13.83
N GLN A 63 -0.75 -13.50 14.57
CA GLN A 63 0.62 -13.78 15.01
C GLN A 63 1.59 -13.88 13.84
N THR A 64 1.21 -14.60 12.78
CA THR A 64 2.03 -14.74 11.58
C THR A 64 2.18 -13.40 10.85
N THR A 65 1.10 -12.63 10.73
CA THR A 65 1.06 -11.30 10.11
C THR A 65 1.99 -10.32 10.82
N ILE A 66 1.83 -10.15 12.14
CA ILE A 66 2.62 -9.15 12.88
C ILE A 66 4.09 -9.57 13.04
N TRP A 67 4.38 -10.87 13.15
CA TRP A 67 5.75 -11.37 13.18
C TRP A 67 6.46 -11.10 11.85
N ALA A 68 5.79 -11.37 10.72
CA ALA A 68 6.31 -11.06 9.39
C ALA A 68 6.50 -9.55 9.18
N ALA A 69 5.58 -8.72 9.68
CA ALA A 69 5.73 -7.27 9.65
C ALA A 69 6.90 -6.79 10.51
N ALA A 70 7.11 -7.36 11.71
CA ALA A 70 8.22 -7.02 12.59
C ALA A 70 9.58 -7.37 11.98
N LEU A 71 9.70 -8.54 11.37
CA LEU A 71 10.90 -8.94 10.63
C LEU A 71 11.26 -7.96 9.50
N LEU A 72 10.26 -7.36 8.85
CA LEU A 72 10.43 -6.54 7.65
C LEU A 72 10.22 -5.03 7.87
N HIS A 73 9.89 -4.59 9.09
CA HIS A 73 9.44 -3.21 9.34
C HIS A 73 10.45 -2.17 8.85
N ASP A 74 11.74 -2.50 9.00
CA ASP A 74 12.88 -1.67 8.64
C ASP A 74 13.65 -2.13 7.38
N ILE A 75 13.11 -3.08 6.60
CA ILE A 75 13.78 -3.56 5.37
C ILE A 75 14.12 -2.41 4.39
N GLY A 76 13.33 -1.34 4.40
CA GLY A 76 13.58 -0.16 3.57
C GLY A 76 14.84 0.63 3.95
N LYS A 77 15.39 0.46 5.16
CA LYS A 77 16.61 1.14 5.59
C LYS A 77 17.81 0.73 4.72
N ILE A 78 17.84 -0.51 4.24
CA ILE A 78 18.88 -1.05 3.32
C ILE A 78 19.14 -0.10 2.15
N SER A 79 18.09 0.45 1.54
CA SER A 79 18.20 1.30 0.35
C SER A 79 18.09 2.80 0.61
N THR A 80 17.87 3.22 1.86
CA THR A 80 17.56 4.62 2.19
C THR A 80 18.45 5.22 3.27
N THR A 81 19.23 4.40 3.99
CA THR A 81 20.18 4.87 5.00
C THR A 81 21.27 5.72 4.36
N ILE A 82 21.50 6.89 4.94
CA ILE A 82 22.55 7.85 4.58
C ILE A 82 23.26 8.34 5.85
N THR A 83 24.54 8.67 5.71
CA THR A 83 25.31 9.39 6.72
C THR A 83 25.30 10.87 6.39
N ASN A 84 24.86 11.69 7.33
CA ASN A 84 24.80 13.14 7.20
C ASN A 84 26.17 13.78 7.46
N ASP A 85 26.31 15.06 7.10
CA ASP A 85 27.58 15.82 7.25
C ASP A 85 28.06 15.92 8.70
N ASP A 86 27.16 15.88 9.68
CA ASP A 86 27.44 15.91 11.12
C ASP A 86 27.75 14.51 11.71
N GLY A 87 27.79 13.48 10.86
CA GLY A 87 28.00 12.09 11.23
C GLY A 87 26.75 11.37 11.74
N SER A 88 25.59 12.03 11.85
CA SER A 88 24.33 11.36 12.18
C SER A 88 23.87 10.45 11.05
N ILE A 89 23.10 9.41 11.39
CA ILE A 89 22.59 8.45 10.41
C ILE A 89 21.07 8.59 10.32
N SER A 90 20.55 8.65 9.09
CA SER A 90 19.11 8.75 8.86
C SER A 90 18.66 7.88 7.70
N SER A 91 17.42 7.43 7.72
CA SER A 91 16.83 6.59 6.66
C SER A 91 15.51 7.20 6.17
N PRO A 92 15.56 8.37 5.47
CA PRO A 92 14.36 9.09 5.07
C PRO A 92 13.49 8.27 4.11
N GLY A 93 12.21 8.11 4.46
CA GLY A 93 11.23 7.41 3.63
C GLY A 93 11.36 5.88 3.62
N HIS A 94 12.18 5.29 4.50
CA HIS A 94 12.39 3.83 4.58
C HIS A 94 11.06 3.06 4.70
N SER A 95 10.09 3.53 5.49
CA SER A 95 8.80 2.85 5.65
C SER A 95 8.02 2.70 4.35
N ARG A 96 8.08 3.70 3.45
CA ARG A 96 7.45 3.62 2.12
C ARG A 96 8.20 2.65 1.21
N ILE A 97 9.53 2.72 1.20
CA ILE A 97 10.37 1.83 0.37
C ILE A 97 10.27 0.39 0.85
N GLY A 98 10.31 0.17 2.16
CA GLY A 98 10.18 -1.14 2.79
C GLY A 98 8.84 -1.81 2.51
N ALA A 99 7.74 -1.06 2.54
CA ALA A 99 6.43 -1.54 2.13
C ALA A 99 6.42 -2.05 0.67
N THR A 100 7.07 -1.33 -0.25
CA THR A 100 7.23 -1.75 -1.65
C THR A 100 8.09 -3.00 -1.77
N MET A 101 9.23 -3.05 -1.08
CA MET A 101 10.13 -4.22 -1.08
C MET A 101 9.42 -5.47 -0.53
N ALA A 102 8.70 -5.34 0.58
CA ALA A 102 7.97 -6.43 1.20
C ALA A 102 6.85 -6.96 0.28
N ARG A 103 6.08 -6.06 -0.37
CA ARG A 103 5.06 -6.48 -1.35
C ARG A 103 5.68 -7.27 -2.49
N GLN A 104 6.78 -6.77 -3.05
CA GLN A 104 7.50 -7.41 -4.15
C GLN A 104 8.00 -8.81 -3.77
N LEU A 105 8.62 -8.94 -2.59
CA LEU A 105 9.11 -10.22 -2.06
C LEU A 105 7.96 -11.23 -1.94
N MET A 106 6.88 -10.85 -1.26
CA MET A 106 5.75 -11.74 -0.98
C MET A 106 4.90 -12.07 -2.21
N TYR A 107 4.72 -11.11 -3.13
CA TYR A 107 3.97 -11.36 -4.36
C TYR A 107 4.70 -12.34 -5.29
N ARG A 108 6.03 -12.25 -5.37
CA ARG A 108 6.87 -13.13 -6.21
C ARG A 108 7.01 -14.53 -5.63
N SER A 109 7.06 -14.69 -4.31
CA SER A 109 7.08 -16.02 -3.68
C SER A 109 5.77 -16.77 -3.98
N GLY A 110 4.63 -16.06 -3.90
CA GLY A 110 3.30 -16.55 -4.29
C GLY A 110 2.60 -17.37 -3.20
N ASP A 111 3.18 -17.43 -1.99
CA ASP A 111 2.68 -18.27 -0.92
C ASP A 111 1.76 -17.52 0.06
N ILE A 112 1.65 -16.20 0.01
CA ILE A 112 0.91 -15.44 1.03
C ILE A 112 -0.43 -14.94 0.46
N PRO A 113 -1.57 -15.23 1.13
CA PRO A 113 -2.87 -14.74 0.72
C PRO A 113 -2.90 -13.21 0.59
N PHE A 114 -3.63 -12.69 -0.41
CA PHE A 114 -3.68 -11.25 -0.74
C PHE A 114 -3.94 -10.36 0.49
N GLU A 115 -5.00 -10.64 1.26
CA GLU A 115 -5.37 -9.83 2.43
C GLU A 115 -4.26 -9.83 3.49
N GLN A 116 -3.65 -10.99 3.76
CA GLN A 116 -2.57 -11.10 4.73
C GLN A 116 -1.32 -10.36 4.25
N ARG A 117 -1.00 -10.46 2.96
CA ARG A 117 0.12 -9.74 2.35
C ARG A 117 -0.05 -8.23 2.48
N GLU A 118 -1.22 -7.69 2.11
CA GLU A 118 -1.43 -6.25 2.16
C GLU A 118 -1.55 -5.71 3.60
N GLU A 119 -2.00 -6.52 4.57
CA GLU A 119 -1.94 -6.16 6.00
C GLU A 119 -0.47 -6.05 6.47
N ILE A 120 0.39 -7.03 6.14
CA ILE A 120 1.84 -6.98 6.43
C ILE A 120 2.45 -5.72 5.82
N VAL A 121 2.15 -5.44 4.55
CA VAL A 121 2.69 -4.27 3.86
C VAL A 121 2.23 -2.96 4.51
N SER A 122 0.97 -2.90 4.96
CA SER A 122 0.42 -1.72 5.61
C SER A 122 1.02 -1.51 7.01
N LEU A 123 1.25 -2.59 7.78
CA LEU A 123 2.00 -2.53 9.04
C LEU A 123 3.41 -1.96 8.84
N ILE A 124 4.15 -2.44 7.84
CA ILE A 124 5.47 -1.91 7.48
C ILE A 124 5.39 -0.45 7.04
N ARG A 125 4.37 -0.09 6.24
CA ARG A 125 4.21 1.28 5.73
C ARG A 125 4.00 2.28 6.87
N TYR A 126 3.25 1.88 7.88
CA TYR A 126 2.75 2.73 8.96
C TYR A 126 3.46 2.54 10.30
N HIS A 127 4.45 1.65 10.43
CA HIS A 127 5.05 1.28 11.72
C HIS A 127 5.51 2.47 12.59
N GLY A 128 5.97 3.56 11.98
CA GLY A 128 6.35 4.78 12.69
C GLY A 128 5.21 5.74 13.01
N LEU A 129 4.03 5.60 12.40
CA LEU A 129 2.88 6.49 12.62
C LEU A 129 2.51 6.62 14.11
N PRO A 130 2.46 5.55 14.92
CA PRO A 130 2.13 5.66 16.33
C PRO A 130 3.02 6.61 17.13
N LEU A 131 4.30 6.73 16.78
CA LEU A 131 5.25 7.62 17.46
C LEU A 131 5.14 9.08 17.01
N TRP A 132 4.70 9.30 15.76
CA TRP A 132 4.82 10.59 15.07
C TRP A 132 3.47 11.15 14.60
N VAL A 133 2.33 10.57 15.02
CA VAL A 133 1.00 11.01 14.58
C VAL A 133 0.72 12.47 14.96
N PHE A 134 1.17 12.89 16.16
CA PHE A 134 0.94 14.25 16.67
C PHE A 134 1.83 15.31 16.02
N GLU A 135 2.81 14.89 15.22
CA GLU A 135 3.62 15.79 14.39
C GLU A 135 3.00 15.98 13.01
N LYS A 136 1.88 15.30 12.70
CA LYS A 136 1.11 15.54 11.48
C LYS A 136 0.29 16.82 11.62
N PRO A 137 0.06 17.58 10.52
CA PRO A 137 -0.80 18.75 10.54
C PRO A 137 -2.22 18.46 11.05
N ASP A 138 -2.74 17.26 10.73
CA ASP A 138 -4.01 16.76 11.22
C ASP A 138 -3.83 15.31 11.71
N PRO A 139 -3.56 15.11 13.01
CA PRO A 139 -3.35 13.79 13.59
C PRO A 139 -4.55 12.86 13.44
N ALA A 140 -5.77 13.39 13.64
CA ALA A 140 -7.00 12.61 13.56
C ALA A 140 -7.25 12.11 12.14
N LYS A 141 -7.08 12.97 11.13
CA LYS A 141 -7.21 12.58 9.72
C LYS A 141 -6.11 11.60 9.29
N ALA A 142 -4.87 11.80 9.72
CA ALA A 142 -3.77 10.88 9.44
C ALA A 142 -4.03 9.49 10.02
N LEU A 143 -4.50 9.41 11.27
CA LEU A 143 -4.90 8.16 11.92
C LEU A 143 -6.09 7.51 11.21
N ILE A 144 -7.16 8.26 10.93
CA ILE A 144 -8.35 7.73 10.27
C ILE A 144 -7.99 7.16 8.90
N GLN A 145 -7.17 7.86 8.12
CA GLN A 145 -6.71 7.36 6.84
C GLN A 145 -5.91 6.06 6.98
N ALA A 146 -5.01 5.97 7.97
CA ALA A 146 -4.26 4.74 8.23
C ALA A 146 -5.17 3.58 8.68
N SER A 147 -6.19 3.85 9.50
CA SER A 147 -7.13 2.81 9.96
C SER A 147 -7.88 2.11 8.81
N LEU A 148 -7.99 2.76 7.65
CA LEU A 148 -8.60 2.19 6.45
C LEU A 148 -7.67 1.22 5.69
N GLU A 149 -6.41 1.11 6.11
CA GLU A 149 -5.40 0.24 5.51
C GLU A 149 -4.82 -0.78 6.49
N VAL A 150 -4.75 -0.44 7.79
CA VAL A 150 -4.07 -1.27 8.79
C VAL A 150 -4.88 -1.39 10.08
N ASN A 151 -4.84 -2.58 10.68
CA ASN A 151 -5.35 -2.78 12.03
C ASN A 151 -4.49 -2.03 13.05
N THR A 152 -5.05 -1.00 13.66
CA THR A 152 -4.34 -0.13 14.61
C THR A 152 -3.92 -0.82 15.91
N GLN A 153 -4.57 -1.92 16.31
CA GLN A 153 -4.13 -2.74 17.45
C GLN A 153 -2.83 -3.46 17.13
N LEU A 154 -2.77 -4.10 15.95
CA LEU A 154 -1.55 -4.76 15.47
C LEU A 154 -0.44 -3.73 15.25
N LEU A 155 -0.77 -2.57 14.68
CA LEU A 155 0.18 -1.48 14.48
C LEU A 155 0.77 -0.96 15.80
N THR A 156 -0.08 -0.78 16.83
CA THR A 156 0.37 -0.34 18.15
C THR A 156 1.22 -1.41 18.84
N LEU A 157 0.86 -2.69 18.71
CA LEU A 157 1.66 -3.79 19.25
C LEU A 157 3.03 -3.86 18.58
N LEU A 158 3.10 -3.70 17.25
CA LEU A 158 4.35 -3.64 16.50
C LEU A 158 5.21 -2.45 16.96
N ALA A 159 4.64 -1.25 17.03
CA ALA A 159 5.36 -0.06 17.46
C ALA A 159 5.85 -0.14 18.93
N ARG A 160 5.10 -0.81 19.81
CA ARG A 160 5.56 -1.08 21.18
C ARG A 160 6.74 -2.05 21.21
N ALA A 161 6.70 -3.13 20.44
CA ALA A 161 7.82 -4.05 20.32
C ALA A 161 9.07 -3.34 19.73
N ASP A 162 8.86 -2.44 18.78
CA ASP A 162 9.89 -1.60 18.16
C ASP A 162 10.59 -0.66 19.18
N VAL A 163 9.82 0.00 20.04
CA VAL A 163 10.36 0.85 21.11
C VAL A 163 11.05 0.03 22.22
N LEU A 164 10.52 -1.13 22.56
CA LEU A 164 11.13 -1.99 23.59
C LEU A 164 12.38 -2.72 23.07
N GLY A 165 12.46 -2.96 21.76
CA GLY A 165 13.54 -3.64 21.06
C GLY A 165 14.72 -2.75 20.67
N ARG A 166 15.01 -1.68 21.40
CA ARG A 166 16.15 -0.78 21.16
C ARG A 166 16.77 -0.27 22.46
N TRP A 167 18.01 0.19 22.41
CA TRP A 167 18.67 0.89 23.52
C TRP A 167 18.74 2.40 23.23
N CYS A 168 17.95 3.19 23.96
CA CYS A 168 17.84 4.64 23.81
C CYS A 168 17.54 5.32 25.16
N GLU A 169 17.90 6.61 25.30
CA GLU A 169 17.68 7.39 26.52
C GLU A 169 16.22 7.86 26.69
N ASP A 170 15.47 7.96 25.59
CA ASP A 170 14.13 8.56 25.51
C ASP A 170 12.99 7.53 25.46
N MET A 171 13.25 6.27 25.87
CA MET A 171 12.29 5.17 25.81
C MET A 171 10.94 5.49 26.48
N ASP A 172 10.96 6.08 27.69
CA ASP A 172 9.74 6.43 28.43
C ASP A 172 8.88 7.44 27.66
N VAL A 173 9.51 8.39 26.95
CA VAL A 173 8.82 9.38 26.12
C VAL A 173 8.17 8.71 24.90
N LEU A 174 8.88 7.77 24.27
CA LEU A 174 8.35 7.01 23.14
C LEU A 174 7.15 6.14 23.57
N LEU A 175 7.24 5.45 24.71
CA LEU A 175 6.13 4.67 25.25
C LEU A 175 4.91 5.53 25.57
N TYR A 176 5.13 6.72 26.15
CA TYR A 176 4.05 7.68 26.39
C TYR A 176 3.36 8.13 25.09
N ARG A 177 4.13 8.38 24.01
CA ARG A 177 3.55 8.70 22.70
C ARG A 177 2.66 7.56 22.16
N LEU A 178 3.07 6.31 22.37
CA LEU A 178 2.27 5.14 21.99
C LEU A 178 0.98 5.03 22.81
N ASP A 179 1.01 5.36 24.09
CA ASP A 179 -0.20 5.43 24.92
C ASP A 179 -1.16 6.51 24.38
N CYS A 180 -0.64 7.70 24.05
CA CYS A 180 -1.44 8.75 23.42
C CYS A 180 -2.02 8.35 22.06
N PHE A 181 -1.27 7.62 21.23
CA PHE A 181 -1.78 7.09 19.96
C PHE A 181 -2.91 6.08 20.17
N GLU A 182 -2.78 5.19 21.14
CA GLU A 182 -3.82 4.22 21.49
C GLU A 182 -5.11 4.92 21.93
N GLU A 183 -5.02 5.97 22.76
CA GLU A 183 -6.18 6.75 23.17
C GLU A 183 -6.81 7.51 21.99
N LEU A 184 -6.00 8.09 21.10
CA LEU A 184 -6.51 8.72 19.87
C LEU A 184 -7.23 7.71 18.96
N CYS A 185 -6.72 6.47 18.85
CA CYS A 185 -7.40 5.39 18.14
C CYS A 185 -8.79 5.10 18.72
N LYS A 186 -8.89 5.02 20.05
CA LYS A 186 -10.16 4.75 20.74
C LYS A 186 -11.14 5.91 20.56
N GLU A 187 -10.69 7.15 20.76
CA GLU A 187 -11.49 8.36 20.59
C GLU A 187 -12.09 8.45 19.18
N GLN A 188 -11.29 8.16 18.14
CA GLN A 188 -11.74 8.21 16.76
C GLN A 188 -12.57 6.99 16.33
N GLY A 189 -12.72 5.97 17.20
CA GLY A 189 -13.42 4.72 16.88
C GLY A 189 -12.64 3.84 15.89
N CYS A 190 -11.31 3.96 15.90
CA CYS A 190 -10.40 3.29 14.98
C CYS A 190 -9.56 2.19 15.66
N TRP A 191 -9.89 1.77 16.89
CA TRP A 191 -9.10 0.78 17.63
C TRP A 191 -9.43 -0.66 17.18
N GLY A 192 -8.53 -1.28 16.43
CA GLY A 192 -8.71 -2.64 15.92
C GLY A 192 -9.65 -2.78 14.74
N ALA A 193 -10.22 -1.67 14.27
CA ALA A 193 -11.18 -1.63 13.18
C ALA A 193 -10.99 -0.34 12.35
N PRO A 194 -11.30 -0.36 11.05
CA PRO A 194 -11.29 0.82 10.22
C PRO A 194 -12.39 1.81 10.64
N LYS A 195 -12.13 3.12 10.47
CA LYS A 195 -13.16 4.15 10.63
C LYS A 195 -14.36 3.86 9.72
N SER A 196 -15.56 3.84 10.30
CA SER A 196 -16.80 3.79 9.55
C SER A 196 -17.23 5.19 9.10
N PHE A 197 -17.78 5.27 7.90
CA PHE A 197 -18.39 6.47 7.34
C PHE A 197 -19.81 6.13 6.90
N GLN A 198 -20.72 7.11 6.95
CA GLN A 198 -22.11 6.88 6.58
C GLN A 198 -22.27 6.51 5.11
N THR A 199 -21.49 7.15 4.23
CA THR A 199 -21.47 6.87 2.79
C THR A 199 -20.06 6.93 2.20
N PRO A 200 -19.81 6.30 1.03
CA PRO A 200 -18.57 6.43 0.28
C PRO A 200 -18.17 7.89 -0.04
N GLU A 201 -19.16 8.75 -0.30
CA GLU A 201 -19.00 10.17 -0.59
C GLU A 201 -18.54 10.93 0.66
N ALA A 202 -19.13 10.65 1.83
CA ALA A 202 -18.71 11.24 3.10
C ALA A 202 -17.25 10.90 3.41
N LYS A 203 -16.85 9.64 3.24
CA LYS A 203 -15.45 9.19 3.38
C LYS A 203 -14.53 9.98 2.46
N LEU A 204 -14.83 10.02 1.17
CA LEU A 204 -13.94 10.66 0.20
C LEU A 204 -13.89 12.19 0.41
N HIS A 205 -15.02 12.81 0.76
CA HIS A 205 -15.07 14.23 1.10
C HIS A 205 -14.16 14.55 2.28
N TYR A 206 -14.29 13.81 3.40
CA TYR A 206 -13.45 14.00 4.57
C TYR A 206 -11.95 13.86 4.24
N LEU A 207 -11.60 12.84 3.46
CA LEU A 207 -10.20 12.52 3.16
C LEU A 207 -9.56 13.50 2.16
N THR A 208 -10.35 14.10 1.26
CA THR A 208 -9.84 15.01 0.22
C THR A 208 -9.96 16.49 0.57
N LYS A 209 -10.92 16.90 1.41
CA LYS A 209 -11.11 18.31 1.81
C LYS A 209 -10.37 18.62 3.10
N GLU A 210 -9.79 19.81 3.17
CA GLU A 210 -9.21 20.34 4.40
C GLU A 210 -10.33 20.82 5.33
N ASN A 211 -10.13 20.66 6.65
CA ASN A 211 -11.04 21.14 7.70
C ASN A 211 -12.49 20.62 7.60
N SER A 212 -12.71 19.43 7.03
CA SER A 212 -14.02 18.78 7.03
C SER A 212 -14.27 18.06 8.34
N ALA A 213 -15.49 18.17 8.88
CA ALA A 213 -15.93 17.31 9.97
C ALA A 213 -16.05 15.85 9.47
N VAL A 214 -15.72 14.89 10.34
CA VAL A 214 -15.74 13.45 10.02
C VAL A 214 -17.15 12.91 9.79
N ASP A 215 -18.15 13.49 10.46
CA ASP A 215 -19.55 13.09 10.36
C ASP A 215 -20.33 13.84 9.27
N TYR A 216 -19.67 14.72 8.52
CA TYR A 216 -20.31 15.46 7.45
C TYR A 216 -20.65 14.55 6.26
N VAL A 217 -21.91 14.61 5.81
CA VAL A 217 -22.40 13.88 4.64
C VAL A 217 -22.78 14.89 3.56
N PRO A 218 -22.10 14.89 2.40
CA PRO A 218 -22.47 15.73 1.26
C PRO A 218 -23.91 15.44 0.79
N PHE A 219 -24.66 16.51 0.52
CA PHE A 219 -26.03 16.40 0.01
C PHE A 219 -26.09 15.90 -1.44
N GLU A 220 -25.21 16.42 -2.28
CA GLU A 220 -25.18 16.07 -3.71
C GLU A 220 -24.62 14.66 -3.89
N GLN A 221 -25.34 13.86 -4.69
CA GLN A 221 -24.98 12.48 -4.99
C GLN A 221 -24.52 12.38 -6.44
N PRO A 222 -23.42 11.67 -6.72
CA PRO A 222 -22.95 11.49 -8.08
C PRO A 222 -24.00 10.86 -9.00
N THR A 223 -24.20 11.46 -10.19
CA THR A 223 -25.10 10.89 -11.21
C THR A 223 -24.37 9.96 -12.18
N THR A 224 -23.06 10.14 -12.34
CA THR A 224 -22.22 9.39 -13.27
C THR A 224 -21.34 8.41 -12.51
N HIS A 225 -21.23 7.17 -12.97
CA HIS A 225 -20.37 6.16 -12.35
C HIS A 225 -19.23 5.77 -13.31
N VAL A 226 -17.99 5.95 -12.87
CA VAL A 226 -16.78 5.53 -13.58
C VAL A 226 -16.16 4.34 -12.88
N ILE A 227 -16.00 3.24 -13.60
CA ILE A 227 -15.20 2.09 -13.15
C ILE A 227 -13.80 2.22 -13.73
N MET A 228 -12.80 2.41 -12.87
CA MET A 228 -11.40 2.45 -13.24
C MET A 228 -10.74 1.11 -12.95
N MET A 229 -10.34 0.41 -14.00
CA MET A 229 -9.60 -0.84 -13.86
C MET A 229 -8.17 -0.57 -13.40
N SER A 230 -7.66 -1.43 -12.52
CA SER A 230 -6.26 -1.44 -12.08
C SER A 230 -5.76 -2.88 -12.02
N GLY A 231 -4.52 -3.10 -12.43
CA GLY A 231 -3.92 -4.44 -12.44
C GLY A 231 -2.85 -4.59 -13.51
N LEU A 232 -1.94 -5.55 -13.29
CA LEU A 232 -0.83 -5.80 -14.19
C LEU A 232 -1.29 -6.32 -15.57
N PRO A 233 -0.49 -6.17 -16.64
CA PRO A 233 -0.74 -6.84 -17.90
C PRO A 233 -0.85 -8.35 -17.70
N GLY A 234 -1.88 -8.98 -18.28
CA GLY A 234 -2.13 -10.40 -18.10
C GLY A 234 -2.90 -10.76 -16.83
N ALA A 235 -3.27 -9.81 -15.96
CA ALA A 235 -4.07 -10.10 -14.75
C ALA A 235 -5.55 -10.47 -15.03
N GLY A 236 -6.02 -10.31 -16.27
CA GLY A 236 -7.40 -10.68 -16.66
C GLY A 236 -8.43 -9.54 -16.63
N LYS A 237 -8.00 -8.27 -16.60
CA LYS A 237 -8.90 -7.09 -16.66
C LYS A 237 -9.94 -7.18 -17.79
N ASP A 238 -9.51 -7.46 -19.02
CA ASP A 238 -10.42 -7.56 -20.18
C ASP A 238 -11.45 -8.68 -20.03
N PHE A 239 -11.04 -9.80 -19.42
CA PHE A 239 -11.94 -10.92 -19.14
C PHE A 239 -12.99 -10.55 -18.09
N PHE A 240 -12.59 -9.77 -17.08
CA PHE A 240 -13.51 -9.27 -16.06
C PHE A 240 -14.51 -8.27 -16.67
N ILE A 241 -14.05 -7.33 -17.49
CA ILE A 241 -14.92 -6.33 -18.17
C ILE A 241 -16.03 -7.01 -18.98
N LYS A 242 -15.74 -8.11 -19.69
CA LYS A 242 -16.74 -8.87 -20.46
C LYS A 242 -17.89 -9.43 -19.63
N LYS A 243 -17.71 -9.58 -18.31
CA LYS A 243 -18.74 -10.04 -17.37
C LYS A 243 -19.51 -8.90 -16.71
N MET A 244 -19.11 -7.65 -16.96
CA MET A 244 -19.69 -6.46 -16.35
C MET A 244 -20.86 -5.91 -17.17
N LYS A 245 -21.45 -4.83 -16.67
CA LYS A 245 -22.50 -4.07 -17.36
C LYS A 245 -22.03 -3.64 -18.76
N ASP A 246 -22.96 -3.57 -19.69
CA ASP A 246 -22.72 -3.08 -21.05
C ASP A 246 -22.55 -1.56 -21.07
N TRP A 247 -21.38 -1.11 -20.58
CA TRP A 247 -20.97 0.29 -20.55
C TRP A 247 -19.88 0.55 -21.60
N PRO A 248 -19.80 1.77 -22.17
CA PRO A 248 -18.69 2.14 -23.02
C PRO A 248 -17.34 1.91 -22.32
N VAL A 249 -16.40 1.28 -23.02
CA VAL A 249 -15.06 1.00 -22.50
C VAL A 249 -14.04 1.89 -23.20
N ILE A 250 -13.34 2.72 -22.43
CA ILE A 250 -12.18 3.46 -22.90
C ILE A 250 -10.96 2.60 -22.63
N SER A 251 -10.40 2.00 -23.68
CA SER A 251 -9.20 1.16 -23.60
C SER A 251 -8.01 1.86 -24.27
N LEU A 252 -6.98 2.15 -23.47
CA LEU A 252 -5.75 2.76 -23.99
C LEU A 252 -5.03 1.81 -24.96
N ASP A 253 -5.10 0.50 -24.72
CA ASP A 253 -4.52 -0.49 -25.63
C ASP A 253 -5.28 -0.53 -26.96
N GLN A 254 -6.61 -0.35 -26.95
CA GLN A 254 -7.40 -0.28 -28.18
C GLN A 254 -7.06 0.98 -28.99
N ILE A 255 -7.03 2.15 -28.35
CA ILE A 255 -6.66 3.43 -29.01
C ILE A 255 -5.25 3.33 -29.61
N ARG A 256 -4.30 2.74 -28.87
CA ARG A 256 -2.93 2.51 -29.35
C ARG A 256 -2.92 1.66 -30.63
N ARG A 257 -3.71 0.57 -30.66
CA ARG A 257 -3.83 -0.32 -31.84
C ARG A 257 -4.46 0.38 -33.03
N ASP A 258 -5.56 1.08 -32.82
CA ASP A 258 -6.29 1.78 -33.89
C ASP A 258 -5.38 2.83 -34.56
N TRP A 259 -4.52 3.48 -33.78
CA TRP A 259 -3.58 4.49 -34.26
C TRP A 259 -2.22 3.91 -34.69
N LYS A 260 -2.02 2.60 -34.59
CA LYS A 260 -0.77 1.88 -34.92
C LYS A 260 0.47 2.48 -34.24
N ILE A 261 0.31 2.92 -32.99
CA ILE A 261 1.40 3.49 -32.19
C ILE A 261 2.19 2.36 -31.53
N ASP A 262 3.50 2.37 -31.69
CA ASP A 262 4.37 1.40 -31.04
C ASP A 262 4.34 1.59 -29.50
N PRO A 263 4.24 0.50 -28.70
CA PRO A 263 4.29 0.59 -27.24
C PRO A 263 5.54 1.29 -26.68
N THR A 264 6.64 1.34 -27.43
CA THR A 264 7.90 2.01 -27.08
C THR A 264 7.94 3.50 -27.45
N ASP A 265 7.01 3.99 -28.28
CA ASP A 265 6.93 5.39 -28.67
C ASP A 265 6.36 6.25 -27.52
N LYS A 266 7.23 6.99 -26.83
CA LYS A 266 6.85 7.86 -25.72
C LYS A 266 5.89 8.99 -26.15
N SER A 267 6.11 9.59 -27.32
CA SER A 267 5.28 10.71 -27.81
C SER A 267 3.90 10.20 -28.22
N GLY A 268 3.86 9.08 -28.95
CA GLY A 268 2.63 8.39 -29.30
C GLY A 268 1.82 7.95 -28.08
N ASN A 269 2.47 7.36 -27.06
CA ASN A 269 1.80 6.99 -25.82
C ASN A 269 1.18 8.20 -25.09
N GLY A 270 1.85 9.37 -25.11
CA GLY A 270 1.29 10.61 -24.58
C GLY A 270 0.00 11.03 -25.29
N LYS A 271 -0.03 10.94 -26.63
CA LYS A 271 -1.23 11.23 -27.42
C LYS A 271 -2.38 10.26 -27.15
N VAL A 272 -2.08 8.97 -27.00
CA VAL A 272 -3.08 7.94 -26.63
C VAL A 272 -3.75 8.27 -25.29
N VAL A 273 -2.96 8.67 -24.28
CA VAL A 273 -3.51 9.06 -22.97
C VAL A 273 -4.37 10.31 -23.07
N GLN A 274 -3.95 11.30 -23.86
CA GLN A 274 -4.73 12.53 -24.07
C GLN A 274 -6.07 12.25 -24.76
N GLU A 275 -6.06 11.43 -25.81
CA GLU A 275 -7.28 11.02 -26.50
C GLU A 275 -8.24 10.28 -25.57
N ALA A 276 -7.73 9.31 -24.80
CA ALA A 276 -8.53 8.58 -23.82
C ALA A 276 -9.18 9.53 -22.79
N LYS A 277 -8.43 10.52 -22.28
CA LYS A 277 -8.95 11.54 -21.37
C LYS A 277 -10.01 12.43 -22.04
N GLU A 278 -9.87 12.74 -23.33
CA GLU A 278 -10.87 13.55 -24.03
C GLU A 278 -12.17 12.78 -24.28
N ILE A 279 -12.09 11.51 -24.65
CA ILE A 279 -13.25 10.62 -24.73
C ILE A 279 -13.94 10.53 -23.36
N ALA A 280 -13.18 10.38 -22.27
CA ALA A 280 -13.73 10.38 -20.92
C ALA A 280 -14.46 11.69 -20.60
N ARG A 281 -13.89 12.85 -20.93
CA ARG A 281 -14.57 14.15 -20.74
C ARG A 281 -15.88 14.24 -21.54
N GLN A 282 -15.93 13.67 -22.74
CA GLN A 282 -17.18 13.65 -23.52
C GLN A 282 -18.27 12.83 -22.82
N TYR A 283 -17.94 11.67 -22.25
CA TYR A 283 -18.91 10.88 -21.47
C TYR A 283 -19.31 11.59 -20.18
N LEU A 284 -18.36 12.17 -19.45
CA LEU A 284 -18.63 12.91 -18.20
C LEU A 284 -19.54 14.12 -18.44
N ARG A 285 -19.29 14.92 -19.49
CA ARG A 285 -20.17 16.05 -19.88
C ARG A 285 -21.59 15.61 -20.22
N LYS A 286 -21.74 14.39 -20.74
CA LYS A 286 -23.05 13.77 -21.05
C LYS A 286 -23.66 13.00 -19.87
N GLN A 287 -23.00 13.01 -18.70
CA GLN A 287 -23.37 12.21 -17.54
C GLN A 287 -23.53 10.70 -17.84
N GLN A 288 -22.70 10.18 -18.75
CA GLN A 288 -22.73 8.79 -19.18
C GLN A 288 -21.67 7.99 -18.41
N SER A 289 -22.10 6.94 -17.72
CA SER A 289 -21.20 5.98 -17.05
C SER A 289 -20.32 5.22 -18.06
N PHE A 290 -19.06 4.95 -17.70
CA PHE A 290 -18.11 4.24 -18.56
C PHE A 290 -17.05 3.48 -17.74
N ILE A 291 -16.31 2.61 -18.43
CA ILE A 291 -15.19 1.86 -17.87
C ILE A 291 -13.88 2.42 -18.43
N TRP A 292 -12.96 2.82 -17.57
CA TRP A 292 -11.59 3.18 -17.93
C TRP A 292 -10.69 1.95 -17.77
N ASN A 293 -10.23 1.38 -18.89
CA ASN A 293 -9.38 0.20 -18.90
C ASN A 293 -7.92 0.56 -19.23
N ALA A 294 -7.09 0.54 -18.19
CA ALA A 294 -5.64 0.68 -18.26
C ALA A 294 -4.99 -0.13 -17.13
N THR A 295 -3.66 -0.14 -17.06
CA THR A 295 -2.93 -0.84 -15.99
C THR A 295 -3.06 -0.14 -14.64
N ASN A 296 -2.96 1.20 -14.61
CA ASN A 296 -3.19 2.05 -13.42
C ASN A 296 -2.48 1.57 -12.13
N VAL A 297 -1.25 1.06 -12.29
CA VAL A 297 -0.52 0.34 -11.23
C VAL A 297 0.08 1.25 -10.17
N THR A 298 0.25 2.55 -10.43
CA THR A 298 0.75 3.51 -9.44
C THR A 298 -0.38 4.41 -8.92
N ARG A 299 -0.27 4.84 -7.67
CA ARG A 299 -1.17 5.82 -7.05
C ARG A 299 -1.21 7.10 -7.85
N GLN A 300 -0.06 7.61 -8.31
CA GLN A 300 0.01 8.85 -9.10
C GLN A 300 -0.84 8.79 -10.37
N MET A 301 -0.81 7.66 -11.11
CA MET A 301 -1.62 7.48 -12.31
C MET A 301 -3.11 7.50 -11.97
N ARG A 302 -3.50 6.82 -10.89
CA ARG A 302 -4.89 6.75 -10.42
C ARG A 302 -5.38 8.12 -9.94
N THR A 303 -4.62 8.83 -9.12
CA THR A 303 -4.98 10.16 -8.59
C THR A 303 -5.33 11.13 -9.71
N GLN A 304 -4.51 11.22 -10.77
CA GLN A 304 -4.78 12.11 -11.91
C GLN A 304 -6.11 11.80 -12.63
N LEU A 305 -6.52 10.53 -12.66
CA LEU A 305 -7.77 10.12 -13.28
C LEU A 305 -8.95 10.35 -12.34
N ILE A 306 -8.79 10.01 -11.07
CA ILE A 306 -9.79 10.23 -10.02
C ILE A 306 -10.13 11.72 -9.92
N GLU A 307 -9.13 12.60 -9.88
CA GLU A 307 -9.32 14.06 -9.86
C GLU A 307 -10.08 14.55 -11.11
N LEU A 308 -9.74 14.03 -12.29
CA LEU A 308 -10.46 14.34 -13.54
C LEU A 308 -11.93 13.93 -13.43
N PHE A 309 -12.22 12.74 -12.92
CA PHE A 309 -13.59 12.23 -12.83
C PHE A 309 -14.40 12.99 -11.76
N MET A 310 -13.79 13.28 -10.62
CA MET A 310 -14.40 14.02 -9.51
C MET A 310 -14.68 15.49 -9.86
N THR A 311 -13.96 16.08 -10.82
CA THR A 311 -14.27 17.44 -11.32
C THR A 311 -15.65 17.51 -12.00
N TYR A 312 -16.20 16.35 -12.40
CA TYR A 312 -17.54 16.22 -12.99
C TYR A 312 -18.50 15.48 -12.05
N ASP A 313 -18.21 15.48 -10.74
CA ASP A 313 -19.03 14.86 -9.69
C ASP A 313 -19.34 13.37 -9.95
N ALA A 314 -18.39 12.64 -10.56
CA ALA A 314 -18.55 11.22 -10.82
C ALA A 314 -18.22 10.36 -9.60
N PHE A 315 -19.01 9.31 -9.39
CA PHE A 315 -18.68 8.22 -8.46
C PHE A 315 -17.59 7.38 -9.10
N VAL A 316 -16.49 7.20 -8.38
CA VAL A 316 -15.33 6.46 -8.86
C VAL A 316 -15.20 5.15 -8.10
N GLU A 317 -15.31 4.03 -8.82
CA GLU A 317 -14.99 2.69 -8.33
C GLU A 317 -13.66 2.24 -8.95
N ILE A 318 -12.68 1.87 -8.12
CA ILE A 318 -11.46 1.21 -8.61
C ILE A 318 -11.67 -0.30 -8.51
N VAL A 319 -11.52 -0.99 -9.63
CA VAL A 319 -11.53 -2.45 -9.66
C VAL A 319 -10.11 -2.93 -9.85
N TYR A 320 -9.51 -3.45 -8.78
CA TYR A 320 -8.18 -4.04 -8.80
C TYR A 320 -8.28 -5.53 -9.12
N VAL A 321 -7.59 -5.96 -10.19
CA VAL A 321 -7.53 -7.35 -10.60
C VAL A 321 -6.10 -7.87 -10.44
N GLU A 322 -5.94 -8.90 -9.64
CA GLU A 322 -4.68 -9.59 -9.42
C GLU A 322 -4.84 -11.09 -9.67
N THR A 323 -3.74 -11.71 -10.10
CA THR A 323 -3.59 -13.17 -10.09
C THR A 323 -2.23 -13.49 -9.48
N PRO A 324 -2.01 -14.69 -8.92
CA PRO A 324 -0.69 -15.11 -8.44
C PRO A 324 0.40 -14.86 -9.47
N TYR A 325 1.58 -14.43 -9.03
CA TYR A 325 2.66 -13.98 -9.93
C TYR A 325 3.02 -15.02 -11.02
N ARG A 326 3.15 -16.31 -10.66
CA ARG A 326 3.43 -17.38 -11.64
C ARG A 326 2.34 -17.49 -12.72
N GLN A 327 1.07 -17.36 -12.30
CA GLN A 327 -0.08 -17.35 -13.21
C GLN A 327 -0.08 -16.10 -14.09
N LEU A 328 0.22 -14.91 -13.52
CA LEU A 328 0.34 -13.66 -14.29
C LEU A 328 1.35 -13.81 -15.44
N ILE A 329 2.54 -14.35 -15.15
CA ILE A 329 3.59 -14.56 -16.14
C ILE A 329 3.14 -15.57 -17.22
N SER A 330 2.52 -16.68 -16.81
CA SER A 330 1.97 -17.67 -17.76
C SER A 330 0.90 -17.07 -18.66
N GLN A 331 -0.08 -16.38 -18.08
CA GLN A 331 -1.16 -15.72 -18.80
C GLN A 331 -0.64 -14.68 -19.78
N ASN A 332 0.33 -13.84 -19.38
CA ASN A 332 0.90 -12.83 -20.26
C ASN A 332 1.64 -13.46 -21.47
N LYS A 333 2.35 -14.58 -21.27
CA LYS A 333 3.02 -15.32 -22.35
C LYS A 333 2.05 -15.91 -23.37
N SER A 334 0.84 -16.30 -22.94
CA SER A 334 -0.17 -16.90 -23.81
C SER A 334 -1.04 -15.91 -24.59
N ARG A 335 -0.81 -14.59 -24.43
CA ARG A 335 -1.58 -13.55 -25.14
C ARG A 335 -1.14 -13.46 -26.60
N ALA A 336 -2.08 -13.18 -27.50
CA ALA A 336 -1.79 -12.87 -28.90
C ALA A 336 -0.80 -11.68 -29.04
N GLU A 337 -0.96 -10.68 -28.16
CA GLU A 337 -0.05 -9.55 -28.01
C GLU A 337 0.56 -9.59 -26.60
N ALA A 338 1.60 -10.40 -26.42
CA ALA A 338 2.31 -10.51 -25.14
C ALA A 338 3.12 -9.24 -24.86
N VAL A 339 3.00 -8.72 -23.63
CA VAL A 339 3.86 -7.61 -23.18
C VAL A 339 5.24 -8.17 -22.83
N PRO A 340 6.36 -7.54 -23.25
CA PRO A 340 7.70 -8.03 -22.91
C PRO A 340 7.88 -8.23 -21.41
N LEU A 341 8.50 -9.35 -21.01
CA LEU A 341 8.65 -9.71 -19.59
C LEU A 341 9.31 -8.60 -18.77
N ALA A 342 10.36 -7.96 -19.30
CA ALA A 342 11.03 -6.83 -18.64
C ALA A 342 10.09 -5.65 -18.34
N VAL A 343 9.07 -5.42 -19.18
CA VAL A 343 8.05 -4.39 -18.93
C VAL A 343 7.08 -4.83 -17.85
N VAL A 344 6.69 -6.10 -17.82
CA VAL A 344 5.86 -6.67 -16.75
C VAL A 344 6.58 -6.55 -15.40
N GLU A 345 7.85 -6.98 -15.32
CA GLU A 345 8.66 -6.84 -14.11
C GLU A 345 8.73 -5.38 -13.63
N ARG A 346 9.03 -4.45 -14.53
CA ARG A 346 9.09 -3.02 -14.19
C ARG A 346 7.74 -2.48 -13.68
N LEU A 347 6.61 -3.01 -14.15
CA LEU A 347 5.28 -2.63 -13.65
C LEU A 347 4.99 -3.30 -12.31
N THR A 348 5.40 -4.55 -12.12
CA THR A 348 5.35 -5.27 -10.83
C THR A 348 6.14 -4.52 -9.77
N ASP A 349 7.32 -4.01 -10.11
CA ASP A 349 8.16 -3.24 -9.17
C ASP A 349 7.51 -1.93 -8.73
N LYS A 350 6.66 -1.35 -9.59
CA LYS A 350 5.96 -0.09 -9.35
C LYS A 350 4.54 -0.29 -8.82
N LEU A 351 4.13 -1.54 -8.58
CA LEU A 351 2.77 -1.85 -8.19
C LEU A 351 2.47 -1.30 -6.79
N GLU A 352 1.57 -0.32 -6.75
CA GLU A 352 0.92 0.18 -5.54
C GLU A 352 -0.53 -0.29 -5.60
N VAL A 353 -0.90 -1.27 -4.76
CA VAL A 353 -2.28 -1.78 -4.67
C VAL A 353 -3.21 -0.63 -4.27
N PRO A 354 -4.36 -0.44 -4.95
CA PRO A 354 -5.32 0.59 -4.58
C PRO A 354 -5.82 0.41 -3.14
N VAL A 355 -5.93 1.51 -2.38
CA VAL A 355 -6.41 1.46 -1.00
C VAL A 355 -7.73 2.21 -0.79
N ALA A 356 -8.43 1.86 0.29
CA ALA A 356 -9.83 2.19 0.50
C ALA A 356 -10.15 3.70 0.48
N TRP A 357 -9.19 4.57 0.77
CA TRP A 357 -9.38 6.02 0.75
C TRP A 357 -9.07 6.69 -0.60
N GLU A 358 -8.55 5.96 -1.59
CA GLU A 358 -8.23 6.55 -2.90
C GLU A 358 -9.47 6.97 -3.69
N ALA A 359 -10.58 6.25 -3.52
CA ALA A 359 -11.82 6.49 -4.26
C ALA A 359 -13.05 6.19 -3.39
N HIS A 360 -14.23 6.43 -3.97
CA HIS A 360 -15.50 6.13 -3.30
C HIS A 360 -15.56 4.63 -2.94
N LYS A 361 -15.26 3.77 -3.91
CA LYS A 361 -15.26 2.32 -3.73
C LYS A 361 -14.03 1.67 -4.34
N ILE A 362 -13.51 0.65 -3.67
CA ILE A 362 -12.47 -0.24 -4.18
C ILE A 362 -13.04 -1.66 -4.17
N THR A 363 -12.86 -2.38 -5.26
CA THR A 363 -13.24 -3.80 -5.40
C THR A 363 -11.99 -4.60 -5.77
N TYR A 364 -11.63 -5.57 -4.94
CA TYR A 364 -10.51 -6.48 -5.17
C TYR A 364 -11.00 -7.78 -5.82
N ILE A 365 -10.41 -8.15 -6.94
CA ILE A 365 -10.62 -9.42 -7.66
C ILE A 365 -9.26 -10.13 -7.66
N VAL A 366 -9.04 -11.02 -6.69
CA VAL A 366 -7.73 -11.58 -6.33
C VAL A 366 -7.72 -13.10 -6.29
#